data_AF-A0A7K3S1J9-F1
#
_entry.id   AF-A0A7K3S1J9-F1
#
_cell.length_a   1.000
_cell.length_b   1.000
_cell.length_c   1.000
_cell.angle_alpha   90.00
_cell.angle_beta   90.00
_cell.angle_gamma   90.00
#
_symmetry.space_group_name_H-M   'P 1'
#
loop_
_entity.id
_entity.type
_entity.pdbx_description
1 polymer ?
#
loop_
_entity_poly.entity_id
_entity_poly.type
_entity_poly.pdbx_seq_one_letter_code
_entity_poly.pdbx_strand_id
1 'polypeptide(L)'
;MDPRPQTATPRIRSDIAHNARVWNYWLGGKDNYPVDRAVGDRVTGMYPSIGEVARADRAFLGRAVRHLAGDAGVDQFLDIGTGLPTGNNTHEIAQHTAPHARIVYVDNDPIVLAHARALLTSSLEGATEYIDADAHRPEQILRAARPTLDLGRPVAVMMLGILNFVLDTDEARSIVRTLMAAVPSGSHLVLTHPTLELGGEGNEAAMRFWNENATPPITARSREEFASFLDGLELLDPGIVSCSRWRTNPREPEVAQFGVVARKP
;
A
#
# COMPACT_ATOMS: atom_id res chain seq x y z
N MET A 1 0.86 -46.74 19.76
CA MET A 1 1.66 -45.64 19.18
C MET A 1 0.76 -44.46 19.08
N ASP A 2 1.02 -43.45 19.89
CA ASP A 2 0.24 -42.22 19.95
C ASP A 2 0.71 -41.28 18.81
N PRO A 3 -0.15 -40.89 17.86
CA PRO A 3 0.26 -39.97 16.82
C PRO A 3 0.38 -38.57 17.44
N ARG A 4 1.63 -38.13 17.63
CA ARG A 4 1.93 -36.75 18.01
C ARG A 4 1.15 -35.79 17.08
N PRO A 5 0.42 -34.80 17.62
CA PRO A 5 -0.23 -33.80 16.79
C PRO A 5 0.85 -33.08 15.96
N GLN A 6 0.63 -33.02 14.64
CA GLN A 6 1.38 -32.14 13.76
C GLN A 6 1.22 -30.72 14.30
N THR A 7 2.28 -30.19 14.90
CA THR A 7 2.33 -28.79 15.31
C THR A 7 2.12 -27.95 14.07
N ALA A 8 0.96 -27.31 13.96
CA ALA A 8 0.67 -26.35 12.91
C ALA A 8 1.83 -25.35 12.85
N THR A 9 2.46 -25.22 11.69
CA THR A 9 3.48 -24.19 11.45
C THR A 9 2.90 -22.86 11.91
N PRO A 10 3.56 -22.10 12.80
CA PRO A 10 3.01 -20.83 13.23
C PRO A 10 2.80 -19.94 12.00
N ARG A 11 1.55 -19.53 11.79
CA ARG A 11 1.14 -18.72 10.61
C ARG A 11 1.91 -17.39 10.55
N ILE A 12 2.44 -16.93 11.69
CA ILE A 12 3.33 -15.77 11.82
C ILE A 12 4.75 -16.27 12.12
N ARG A 13 5.70 -16.00 11.22
CA ARG A 13 7.13 -16.27 11.39
C ARG A 13 7.82 -15.06 11.99
N SER A 14 8.20 -15.11 13.27
CA SER A 14 8.87 -14.01 13.99
C SER A 14 10.40 -14.08 13.92
N ASP A 15 10.94 -15.07 13.22
CA ASP A 15 12.36 -15.36 13.03
C ASP A 15 12.93 -14.83 11.70
N ILE A 16 12.07 -14.37 10.79
CA ILE A 16 12.44 -13.79 9.49
C ILE A 16 11.83 -12.40 9.41
N ALA A 17 12.58 -11.37 9.02
CA ALA A 17 12.05 -10.01 8.88
C ALA A 17 10.96 -9.92 7.80
N HIS A 18 9.85 -9.24 8.12
CA HIS A 18 8.69 -9.12 7.22
C HIS A 18 8.36 -7.66 6.94
N ASN A 19 8.00 -7.36 5.68
CA ASN A 19 7.78 -6.00 5.20
C ASN A 19 6.90 -5.14 6.12
N ALA A 20 5.68 -5.60 6.42
CA ALA A 20 4.73 -4.83 7.21
C ALA A 20 5.29 -4.44 8.59
N ARG A 21 6.07 -5.32 9.21
CA ARG A 21 6.65 -5.14 10.54
C ARG A 21 7.87 -4.23 10.52
N VAL A 22 8.74 -4.34 9.52
CA VAL A 22 9.86 -3.41 9.36
C VAL A 22 9.34 -2.00 9.04
N TRP A 23 8.32 -1.88 8.20
CA TRP A 23 7.66 -0.60 7.91
C TRP A 23 7.02 0.00 9.17
N ASN A 24 6.33 -0.82 9.98
CA ASN A 24 5.81 -0.42 11.28
C ASN A 24 6.92 0.10 12.20
N TYR A 25 8.07 -0.56 12.24
CA TYR A 25 9.23 -0.12 13.01
C TYR A 25 9.75 1.25 12.56
N TRP A 26 9.94 1.49 11.25
CA TRP A 26 10.39 2.80 10.74
C TRP A 26 9.40 3.93 11.02
N LEU A 27 8.11 3.61 11.16
CA LEU A 27 7.07 4.56 11.58
C LEU A 27 7.01 4.77 13.11
N GLY A 28 7.87 4.11 13.88
CA GLY A 28 7.88 4.20 15.35
C GLY A 28 6.83 3.32 16.04
N GLY A 29 6.22 2.38 15.31
CA GLY A 29 5.27 1.40 15.82
C GLY A 29 5.94 0.32 16.67
N LYS A 30 5.10 -0.46 17.37
CA LYS A 30 5.53 -1.51 18.32
C LYS A 30 5.26 -2.93 17.83
N ASP A 31 4.58 -3.08 16.71
CA ASP A 31 4.13 -4.37 16.18
C ASP A 31 5.22 -4.98 15.27
N ASN A 32 6.38 -5.20 15.88
CA ASN A 32 7.58 -5.71 15.23
C ASN A 32 8.42 -6.57 16.20
N TYR A 33 9.14 -7.53 15.62
CA TYR A 33 10.02 -8.43 16.35
C TYR A 33 11.48 -7.95 16.28
N PRO A 34 12.38 -8.50 17.13
CA PRO A 34 13.80 -8.14 17.09
C PRO A 34 14.45 -8.30 15.71
N VAL A 35 14.05 -9.30 14.91
CA VAL A 35 14.59 -9.51 13.56
C VAL A 35 14.18 -8.38 12.60
N ASP A 36 12.96 -7.87 12.72
CA ASP A 36 12.48 -6.76 11.90
C ASP A 36 13.26 -5.48 12.22
N ARG A 37 13.52 -5.22 13.51
CA ARG A 37 14.32 -4.08 13.96
C ARG A 37 15.77 -4.17 13.49
N ALA A 38 16.39 -5.33 13.60
CA ALA A 38 17.78 -5.53 13.17
C ALA A 38 17.95 -5.25 11.66
N VAL A 39 17.02 -5.73 10.83
CA VAL A 39 17.01 -5.41 9.40
C VAL A 39 16.73 -3.93 9.17
N GLY A 40 15.73 -3.37 9.86
CA GLY A 40 15.37 -1.96 9.76
C GLY A 40 16.52 -1.00 10.11
N ASP A 41 17.27 -1.30 11.17
CA ASP A 41 18.47 -0.55 11.59
C ASP A 41 19.58 -0.64 10.54
N ARG A 42 19.80 -1.84 10.01
CA ARG A 42 20.83 -2.06 9.00
C ARG A 42 20.53 -1.31 7.70
N VAL A 43 19.29 -1.36 7.23
CA VAL A 43 18.80 -0.57 6.09
C VAL A 43 18.94 0.92 6.36
N THR A 44 18.54 1.40 7.55
CA THR A 44 18.66 2.82 7.92
C THR A 44 20.12 3.28 7.93
N GLY A 45 21.06 2.43 8.37
CA GLY A 45 22.49 2.71 8.31
C GLY A 45 23.06 2.83 6.89
N MET A 46 22.45 2.16 5.90
CA MET A 46 22.83 2.26 4.48
C MET A 46 22.11 3.38 3.75
N TYR A 47 20.83 3.61 4.08
CA TYR A 47 19.98 4.62 3.48
C TYR A 47 19.22 5.39 4.58
N PRO A 48 19.82 6.46 5.13
CA PRO A 48 19.27 7.20 6.28
C PRO A 48 17.88 7.81 6.04
N SER A 49 17.53 8.11 4.79
CA SER A 49 16.23 8.70 4.42
C SER A 49 15.06 7.71 4.39
N ILE A 50 15.27 6.42 4.66
CA ILE A 50 14.17 5.43 4.61
C ILE A 50 13.00 5.77 5.55
N GLY A 51 13.30 6.32 6.74
CA GLY A 51 12.26 6.78 7.67
C GLY A 51 11.47 7.98 7.13
N GLU A 52 12.09 8.84 6.31
CA GLU A 52 11.43 9.95 5.62
C GLU A 52 10.51 9.42 4.51
N VAL A 53 10.97 8.42 3.74
CA VAL A 53 10.13 7.72 2.74
C VAL A 53 8.88 7.15 3.40
N ALA A 54 9.02 6.43 4.52
CA ALA A 54 7.88 5.81 5.19
C ALA A 54 6.84 6.83 5.66
N ARG A 55 7.30 7.94 6.25
CA ARG A 55 6.40 9.04 6.68
C ARG A 55 5.77 9.76 5.50
N ALA A 56 6.52 9.99 4.42
CA ALA A 56 6.03 10.65 3.21
C ALA A 56 4.94 9.80 2.52
N ASP A 57 5.11 8.48 2.48
CA ASP A 57 4.11 7.54 1.96
C ASP A 57 2.79 7.61 2.75
N ARG A 58 2.86 7.63 4.09
CA ARG A 58 1.65 7.77 4.92
C ARG A 58 1.02 9.15 4.82
N ALA A 59 1.82 10.20 4.71
CA ALA A 59 1.30 11.54 4.47
C ALA A 59 0.62 11.63 3.08
N PHE A 60 1.19 10.97 2.06
CA PHE A 60 0.61 10.87 0.73
C PHE A 60 -0.75 10.16 0.75
N LEU A 61 -0.85 8.99 1.40
CA LEU A 61 -2.11 8.27 1.62
C LEU A 61 -3.17 9.25 2.14
N GLY A 62 -2.89 9.96 3.22
CA GLY A 62 -3.87 10.85 3.82
C GLY A 62 -4.27 12.02 2.93
N ARG A 63 -3.35 12.58 2.13
CA ARG A 63 -3.69 13.63 1.16
C ARG A 63 -4.53 13.09 0.01
N ALA A 64 -4.19 11.92 -0.54
CA ALA A 64 -4.95 11.29 -1.61
C ALA A 64 -6.37 10.94 -1.16
N VAL A 65 -6.52 10.29 0.01
CA VAL A 65 -7.85 9.91 0.54
C VAL A 65 -8.70 11.14 0.84
N ARG A 66 -8.16 12.18 1.48
CA ARG A 66 -8.92 13.43 1.73
C ARG A 66 -9.38 14.08 0.43
N HIS A 67 -8.51 14.15 -0.57
CA HIS A 67 -8.88 14.71 -1.88
C HIS A 67 -9.98 13.88 -2.55
N LEU A 68 -9.85 12.56 -2.53
CA LEU A 68 -10.81 11.66 -3.18
C LEU A 68 -12.17 11.65 -2.48
N ALA A 69 -12.19 11.56 -1.15
CA ALA A 69 -13.42 11.56 -0.35
C ALA A 69 -14.12 12.93 -0.35
N GLY A 70 -13.35 14.02 -0.33
CA GLY A 70 -13.87 15.39 -0.32
C GLY A 70 -14.14 15.91 -1.72
N ASP A 71 -13.09 16.37 -2.39
CA ASP A 71 -13.22 17.13 -3.63
C ASP A 71 -13.69 16.28 -4.82
N ALA A 72 -13.27 15.01 -4.90
CA ALA A 72 -13.67 14.11 -5.98
C ALA A 72 -14.97 13.33 -5.69
N GLY A 73 -15.48 13.39 -4.45
CA GLY A 73 -16.74 12.77 -4.04
C GLY A 73 -16.77 11.23 -4.11
N VAL A 74 -15.62 10.57 -4.03
CA VAL A 74 -15.53 9.10 -4.01
C VAL A 74 -15.78 8.58 -2.60
N ASP A 75 -16.76 7.71 -2.44
CA ASP A 75 -17.16 7.12 -1.16
C ASP A 75 -16.85 5.61 -1.06
N GLN A 76 -16.09 5.05 -2.01
CA GLN A 76 -15.72 3.63 -2.03
C GLN A 76 -14.22 3.46 -2.25
N PHE A 77 -13.55 2.72 -1.37
CA PHE A 77 -12.11 2.50 -1.42
C PHE A 77 -11.78 1.01 -1.41
N LEU A 78 -10.93 0.59 -2.34
CA LEU A 78 -10.32 -0.75 -2.37
C LEU A 78 -8.82 -0.58 -2.11
N ASP A 79 -8.36 -0.90 -0.91
CA ASP A 79 -7.00 -0.66 -0.43
C ASP A 79 -6.20 -1.96 -0.39
N ILE A 80 -5.33 -2.16 -1.38
CA ILE A 80 -4.58 -3.39 -1.60
C ILE A 80 -3.15 -3.23 -1.10
N GLY A 81 -2.73 -4.12 -0.19
CA GLY A 81 -1.48 -4.02 0.53
C GLY A 81 -1.57 -3.06 1.71
N THR A 82 -2.62 -3.21 2.52
CA THR A 82 -2.95 -2.29 3.62
C THR A 82 -1.79 -2.12 4.61
N GLY A 83 -1.07 -3.20 4.90
CA GLY A 83 -0.04 -3.23 5.93
C GLY A 83 -0.61 -3.06 7.34
N LEU A 84 0.29 -2.93 8.33
CA LEU A 84 -0.12 -2.78 9.72
C LEU A 84 -0.83 -1.44 9.97
N PRO A 85 -1.90 -1.41 10.79
CA PRO A 85 -2.54 -0.18 11.22
C PRO A 85 -1.57 0.78 11.88
N THR A 86 -1.56 2.04 11.45
CA THR A 86 -0.65 3.09 11.99
C THR A 86 -1.37 4.33 12.49
N GLY A 87 -2.71 4.28 12.55
CA GLY A 87 -3.58 5.44 12.80
C GLY A 87 -3.71 6.33 11.57
N ASN A 88 -4.81 7.08 11.47
CA ASN A 88 -5.26 7.74 10.24
C ASN A 88 -5.33 6.75 9.08
N ASN A 89 -5.94 5.60 9.34
CA ASN A 89 -6.16 4.57 8.34
C ASN A 89 -7.14 5.10 7.26
N THR A 90 -7.11 4.53 6.07
CA THR A 90 -7.95 4.94 4.92
C THR A 90 -9.41 5.21 5.29
N HIS A 91 -10.06 4.32 6.06
CA HIS A 91 -11.45 4.51 6.49
C HIS A 91 -11.63 5.67 7.47
N GLU A 92 -10.73 5.88 8.43
CA GLU A 92 -10.83 6.98 9.39
C GLU A 92 -10.79 8.32 8.66
N ILE A 93 -9.90 8.43 7.67
CA ILE A 93 -9.76 9.64 6.86
C ILE A 93 -10.98 9.83 5.96
N ALA A 94 -11.39 8.79 5.22
CA ALA A 94 -12.52 8.86 4.31
C ALA A 94 -13.83 9.16 5.05
N GLN A 95 -14.09 8.47 6.17
CA GLN A 95 -15.32 8.60 6.95
C GLN A 95 -15.39 9.91 7.74
N HIS A 96 -14.24 10.54 8.02
CA HIS A 96 -14.23 11.89 8.55
C HIS A 96 -14.88 12.91 7.59
N THR A 97 -14.71 12.71 6.28
CA THR A 97 -15.28 13.59 5.24
C THR A 97 -16.63 13.09 4.74
N ALA A 98 -16.77 11.78 4.56
CA ALA A 98 -17.97 11.11 4.06
C ALA A 98 -18.33 9.94 4.99
N PRO A 99 -19.13 10.13 6.05
CA PRO A 99 -19.39 9.10 7.07
C PRO A 99 -19.90 7.76 6.55
N HIS A 100 -20.55 7.76 5.37
CA HIS A 100 -21.08 6.56 4.69
C HIS A 100 -20.03 5.82 3.84
N ALA A 101 -18.78 6.31 3.79
CA ALA A 101 -17.74 5.74 2.96
C ALA A 101 -17.48 4.27 3.33
N ARG A 102 -17.25 3.46 2.29
CA ARG A 102 -17.05 2.01 2.37
C ARG A 102 -15.64 1.65 1.95
N ILE A 103 -14.96 0.88 2.77
CA ILE A 103 -13.56 0.53 2.56
C ILE A 103 -13.41 -0.98 2.62
N VAL A 104 -12.78 -1.54 1.60
CA VAL A 104 -12.30 -2.93 1.60
C VAL A 104 -10.78 -2.87 1.63
N TYR A 105 -10.21 -3.44 2.68
CA TYR A 105 -8.78 -3.62 2.86
C TYR A 105 -8.37 -5.03 2.46
N VAL A 106 -7.21 -5.16 1.83
CA VAL A 106 -6.68 -6.43 1.32
C VAL A 106 -5.24 -6.57 1.74
N ASP A 107 -4.92 -7.68 2.40
CA ASP A 107 -3.55 -8.04 2.75
C ASP A 107 -3.47 -9.57 2.91
N ASN A 108 -2.29 -10.15 2.67
CA ASN A 108 -2.04 -11.58 2.84
C ASN A 108 -1.13 -11.89 4.05
N ASP A 109 -0.65 -10.87 4.76
CA ASP A 109 0.13 -11.06 5.99
C ASP A 109 -0.81 -11.40 7.16
N PRO A 110 -0.65 -12.58 7.79
CA PRO A 110 -1.46 -12.99 8.93
C PRO A 110 -1.41 -12.03 10.11
N ILE A 111 -0.31 -11.29 10.32
CA ILE A 111 -0.23 -10.29 11.39
C ILE A 111 -1.12 -9.08 11.09
N VAL A 112 -1.19 -8.65 9.83
CA VAL A 112 -2.05 -7.55 9.39
C VAL A 112 -3.50 -7.92 9.61
N LEU A 113 -3.91 -9.12 9.17
CA LEU A 113 -5.28 -9.60 9.34
C LEU A 113 -5.71 -9.71 10.81
N ALA A 114 -4.78 -10.10 11.69
CA ALA A 114 -5.05 -10.17 13.12
C ALA A 114 -5.29 -8.77 13.74
N HIS A 115 -4.46 -7.79 13.39
CA HIS A 115 -4.60 -6.42 13.90
C HIS A 115 -5.80 -5.70 13.29
N ALA A 116 -6.01 -5.86 11.98
CA ALA A 116 -7.07 -5.21 11.24
C ALA A 116 -8.47 -5.54 11.82
N ARG A 117 -8.74 -6.82 12.10
CA ARG A 117 -9.99 -7.26 12.70
C ARG A 117 -10.23 -6.69 14.10
N ALA A 118 -9.17 -6.36 14.83
CA ALA A 118 -9.27 -5.86 16.20
C ALA A 118 -9.34 -4.33 16.28
N LEU A 119 -8.69 -3.62 15.36
CA LEU A 119 -8.41 -2.19 15.51
C LEU A 119 -9.17 -1.29 14.55
N LEU A 120 -9.68 -1.82 13.43
CA LEU A 120 -10.19 -0.97 12.36
C LEU A 120 -11.73 -1.01 12.31
N THR A 121 -12.32 -0.34 13.28
CA THR A 121 -13.78 -0.20 13.45
C THR A 121 -14.34 0.92 12.57
N SER A 122 -15.30 0.59 11.71
CA SER A 122 -16.02 1.56 10.89
C SER A 122 -16.91 2.53 11.70
N SER A 123 -17.26 3.66 11.09
CA SER A 123 -18.45 4.46 11.45
C SER A 123 -19.73 3.62 11.37
N LEU A 124 -20.81 4.11 12.00
CA LEU A 124 -22.13 3.47 11.98
C LEU A 124 -22.78 3.53 10.59
N GLU A 125 -22.50 4.59 9.83
CA GLU A 125 -23.07 4.84 8.51
C GLU A 125 -22.28 4.16 7.37
N GLY A 126 -21.00 3.89 7.61
CA GLY A 126 -20.07 3.32 6.64
C GLY A 126 -19.91 1.81 6.77
N ALA A 127 -18.89 1.28 6.12
CA ALA A 127 -18.49 -0.11 6.29
C ALA A 127 -16.98 -0.30 6.08
N THR A 128 -16.39 -1.20 6.85
CA THR A 128 -15.03 -1.70 6.63
C THR A 128 -15.06 -3.23 6.52
N GLU A 129 -14.29 -3.79 5.58
CA GLU A 129 -14.11 -5.23 5.41
C GLU A 129 -12.64 -5.56 5.14
N TYR A 130 -12.19 -6.75 5.56
CA TYR A 130 -10.81 -7.22 5.42
C TYR A 130 -10.76 -8.54 4.68
N ILE A 131 -10.04 -8.55 3.57
CA ILE A 131 -9.89 -9.73 2.72
C ILE A 131 -8.46 -10.25 2.83
N ASP A 132 -8.35 -11.53 3.23
CA ASP A 132 -7.12 -12.33 3.11
C ASP A 132 -6.96 -12.73 1.64
N ALA A 133 -6.19 -11.95 0.87
CA ALA A 133 -5.93 -12.22 -0.53
C ALA A 133 -4.59 -11.65 -1.01
N ASP A 134 -4.03 -12.33 -2.01
CA ASP A 134 -2.80 -11.96 -2.67
C ASP A 134 -3.07 -10.98 -3.83
N ALA A 135 -2.27 -9.92 -3.94
CA ALA A 135 -2.34 -8.93 -5.02
C ALA A 135 -2.15 -9.56 -6.42
N HIS A 136 -1.46 -10.71 -6.52
CA HIS A 136 -1.32 -11.47 -7.76
C HIS A 136 -2.63 -12.16 -8.22
N ARG A 137 -3.71 -12.08 -7.43
CA ARG A 137 -5.04 -12.66 -7.73
C ARG A 137 -6.12 -11.56 -7.78
N PRO A 138 -6.01 -10.56 -8.68
CA PRO A 138 -6.92 -9.41 -8.70
C PRO A 138 -8.39 -9.80 -8.89
N GLU A 139 -8.71 -10.86 -9.64
CA GLU A 139 -10.09 -11.32 -9.82
C GLU A 139 -10.68 -11.90 -8.53
N GLN A 140 -9.86 -12.53 -7.69
CA GLN A 140 -10.30 -13.01 -6.37
C GLN A 140 -10.60 -11.83 -5.45
N ILE A 141 -9.73 -10.83 -5.43
CA ILE A 141 -9.92 -9.58 -4.68
C ILE A 141 -11.24 -8.93 -5.09
N LEU A 142 -11.45 -8.73 -6.39
CA LEU A 142 -12.66 -8.10 -6.92
C LEU A 142 -13.94 -8.88 -6.55
N ARG A 143 -13.92 -10.22 -6.63
CA ARG A 143 -15.07 -11.03 -6.22
C ARG A 143 -15.38 -10.87 -4.73
N ALA A 144 -14.34 -10.89 -3.90
CA ALA A 144 -14.48 -10.79 -2.46
C ALA A 144 -14.84 -9.38 -1.97
N ALA A 145 -14.54 -8.33 -2.75
CA ALA A 145 -14.88 -6.94 -2.41
C ALA A 145 -16.35 -6.58 -2.71
N ARG A 146 -17.02 -7.27 -3.64
CA ARG A 146 -18.40 -6.99 -4.10
C ARG A 146 -19.48 -6.93 -3.01
N PRO A 147 -19.44 -7.72 -1.93
CA PRO A 147 -20.44 -7.61 -0.86
C PRO A 147 -20.42 -6.25 -0.15
N THR A 148 -19.26 -5.60 -0.11
CA THR A 148 -19.06 -4.33 0.58
C THR A 148 -19.07 -3.15 -0.39
N LEU A 149 -18.44 -3.29 -1.57
CA LEU A 149 -18.34 -2.26 -2.60
C LEU A 149 -19.28 -2.53 -3.79
N ASP A 150 -20.02 -1.50 -4.17
CA ASP A 150 -20.73 -1.45 -5.45
C ASP A 150 -19.74 -1.08 -6.57
N LEU A 151 -19.21 -2.11 -7.25
CA LEU A 151 -18.30 -1.94 -8.38
C LEU A 151 -18.99 -1.41 -9.66
N GLY A 152 -20.29 -1.09 -9.61
CA GLY A 152 -20.99 -0.32 -10.63
C GLY A 152 -20.91 1.20 -10.44
N ARG A 153 -20.39 1.65 -9.28
CA ARG A 153 -20.15 3.06 -8.93
C ARG A 153 -18.65 3.34 -8.83
N PRO A 154 -18.20 4.61 -8.92
CA PRO A 154 -16.79 4.95 -8.79
C PRO A 154 -16.14 4.37 -7.54
N VAL A 155 -14.91 3.84 -7.69
CA VAL A 155 -14.08 3.30 -6.61
C VAL A 155 -12.68 3.91 -6.69
N ALA A 156 -12.10 4.26 -5.55
CA ALA A 156 -10.68 4.55 -5.43
C ALA A 156 -9.92 3.24 -5.15
N VAL A 157 -9.20 2.74 -6.16
CA VAL A 157 -8.30 1.60 -6.03
C VAL A 157 -6.94 2.12 -5.56
N MET A 158 -6.52 1.72 -4.38
CA MET A 158 -5.27 2.12 -3.75
C MET A 158 -4.29 0.96 -3.74
N MET A 159 -3.08 1.19 -4.25
CA MET A 159 -1.99 0.23 -4.29
C MET A 159 -0.69 0.93 -3.88
N LEU A 160 -0.58 1.22 -2.59
CA LEU A 160 0.54 2.00 -2.04
C LEU A 160 1.69 1.07 -1.65
N GLY A 161 2.78 1.11 -2.42
CA GLY A 161 3.97 0.31 -2.12
C GLY A 161 3.76 -1.20 -2.12
N ILE A 162 2.72 -1.70 -2.81
CA ILE A 162 2.40 -3.14 -2.92
C ILE A 162 2.92 -3.75 -4.23
N LEU A 163 2.97 -2.96 -5.31
CA LEU A 163 3.43 -3.43 -6.63
C LEU A 163 4.94 -3.67 -6.69
N ASN A 164 5.72 -3.25 -5.69
CA ASN A 164 7.15 -3.55 -5.58
C ASN A 164 7.41 -5.02 -5.21
N PHE A 165 6.44 -5.72 -4.63
CA PHE A 165 6.51 -7.16 -4.35
C PHE A 165 6.15 -8.02 -5.58
N VAL A 166 5.59 -7.41 -6.63
CA VAL A 166 5.40 -8.04 -7.94
C VAL A 166 6.63 -7.72 -8.77
N LEU A 167 7.58 -8.65 -8.86
CA LEU A 167 8.91 -8.36 -9.42
C LEU A 167 8.88 -8.13 -10.93
N ASP A 168 8.00 -8.83 -11.65
CA ASP A 168 7.82 -8.66 -13.09
C ASP A 168 6.97 -7.41 -13.41
N THR A 169 7.49 -6.53 -14.26
CA THR A 169 6.82 -5.26 -14.61
C THR A 169 5.55 -5.48 -15.44
N ASP A 170 5.53 -6.46 -16.34
CA ASP A 170 4.35 -6.72 -17.17
C ASP A 170 3.23 -7.40 -16.36
N GLU A 171 3.58 -8.25 -15.40
CA GLU A 171 2.65 -8.82 -14.42
C GLU A 171 2.05 -7.72 -13.53
N ALA A 172 2.88 -6.84 -12.97
CA ALA A 172 2.42 -5.69 -12.18
C ALA A 172 1.46 -4.80 -12.99
N ARG A 173 1.80 -4.51 -14.25
CA ARG A 173 0.93 -3.77 -15.18
C ARG A 173 -0.38 -4.51 -15.42
N SER A 174 -0.34 -5.83 -15.62
CA SER A 174 -1.54 -6.63 -15.85
C SER A 174 -2.48 -6.63 -14.64
N ILE A 175 -1.95 -6.69 -13.42
CA ILE A 175 -2.74 -6.60 -12.19
C ILE A 175 -3.50 -5.27 -12.14
N VAL A 176 -2.81 -4.15 -12.36
CA VAL A 176 -3.42 -2.80 -12.38
C VAL A 176 -4.50 -2.72 -13.45
N ARG A 177 -4.24 -3.20 -14.67
CA ARG A 177 -5.23 -3.20 -15.75
C ARG A 177 -6.48 -4.01 -15.38
N THR A 178 -6.32 -5.20 -14.78
CA THR A 178 -7.47 -6.04 -14.37
C THR A 178 -8.32 -5.34 -13.34
N LEU A 179 -7.71 -4.72 -12.32
CA LEU A 179 -8.42 -3.97 -11.29
C LEU A 179 -9.16 -2.77 -11.89
N MET A 180 -8.49 -1.97 -12.71
CA MET A 180 -9.08 -0.78 -13.32
C MET A 180 -10.13 -1.11 -14.39
N ALA A 181 -10.06 -2.26 -15.05
CA ALA A 181 -11.09 -2.72 -15.98
C ALA A 181 -12.41 -3.03 -15.26
N ALA A 182 -12.37 -3.44 -13.99
CA ALA A 182 -13.52 -3.89 -13.23
C ALA A 182 -14.35 -2.77 -12.56
N VAL A 183 -13.83 -1.53 -12.54
CA VAL A 183 -14.48 -0.36 -11.92
C VAL A 183 -14.94 0.63 -13.01
N PRO A 184 -15.99 1.44 -12.84
CA PRO A 184 -16.53 2.29 -13.90
C PRO A 184 -15.71 3.57 -14.11
N SER A 185 -16.02 4.32 -15.17
CA SER A 185 -15.56 5.69 -15.37
C SER A 185 -15.78 6.57 -14.13
N GLY A 186 -14.86 7.49 -13.87
CA GLY A 186 -14.82 8.29 -12.64
C GLY A 186 -14.19 7.59 -11.44
N SER A 187 -13.84 6.31 -11.55
CA SER A 187 -12.99 5.62 -10.56
C SER A 187 -11.57 6.19 -10.57
N HIS A 188 -10.81 5.94 -9.51
CA HIS A 188 -9.45 6.46 -9.37
C HIS A 188 -8.47 5.34 -9.06
N LEU A 189 -7.23 5.52 -9.52
CA LEU A 189 -6.09 4.72 -9.14
C LEU A 189 -5.11 5.58 -8.34
N VAL A 190 -4.69 5.08 -7.18
CA VAL A 190 -3.69 5.72 -6.32
C VAL A 190 -2.51 4.77 -6.19
N LEU A 191 -1.33 5.18 -6.65
CA LEU A 191 -0.11 4.38 -6.58
C LEU A 191 1.00 5.10 -5.83
N THR A 192 1.79 4.35 -5.07
CA THR A 192 3.16 4.69 -4.72
C THR A 192 4.11 3.57 -5.10
N HIS A 193 5.33 3.91 -5.49
CA HIS A 193 6.31 2.92 -5.92
C HIS A 193 7.76 3.39 -5.69
N PRO A 194 8.64 2.52 -5.14
CA PRO A 194 10.03 2.87 -4.93
C PRO A 194 10.75 3.09 -6.26
N THR A 195 11.71 4.01 -6.26
CA THR A 195 12.58 4.29 -7.40
C THR A 195 14.02 4.51 -6.95
N LEU A 196 14.98 4.13 -7.80
CA LEU A 196 16.39 4.44 -7.58
C LEU A 196 16.75 5.84 -8.10
N GLU A 197 15.93 6.44 -8.99
CA GLU A 197 16.20 7.74 -9.62
C GLU A 197 16.28 8.90 -8.61
N LEU A 198 15.54 8.78 -7.50
CA LEU A 198 15.46 9.79 -6.43
C LEU A 198 16.21 9.36 -5.15
N GLY A 199 16.87 8.21 -5.18
CA GLY A 199 17.42 7.56 -3.99
C GLY A 199 18.76 8.09 -3.51
N GLY A 200 19.57 8.64 -4.41
CA GLY A 200 20.95 9.01 -4.11
C GLY A 200 21.81 7.84 -3.63
N GLU A 201 22.84 8.15 -2.85
CA GLU A 201 23.80 7.17 -2.37
C GLU A 201 23.16 6.20 -1.36
N GLY A 202 23.52 4.92 -1.47
CA GLY A 202 23.09 3.88 -0.52
C GLY A 202 21.73 3.24 -0.79
N ASN A 203 20.83 3.87 -1.54
CA ASN A 203 19.47 3.33 -1.80
C ASN A 203 19.51 1.94 -2.48
N GLU A 204 20.27 1.80 -3.57
CA GLU A 204 20.39 0.53 -4.29
C GLU A 204 21.04 -0.57 -3.43
N ALA A 205 22.06 -0.21 -2.64
CA ALA A 205 22.72 -1.14 -1.72
C ALA A 205 21.77 -1.58 -0.59
N ALA A 206 20.97 -0.66 -0.06
CA ALA A 206 19.95 -0.95 0.93
C ALA A 206 18.86 -1.88 0.38
N MET A 207 18.43 -1.69 -0.87
CA MET A 207 17.47 -2.57 -1.54
C MET A 207 18.03 -3.97 -1.80
N ARG A 208 19.30 -4.10 -2.22
CA ARG A 208 19.96 -5.42 -2.30
C ARG A 208 19.99 -6.12 -0.96
N PHE A 209 20.43 -5.42 0.08
CA PHE A 209 20.46 -5.96 1.43
C PHE A 209 19.07 -6.42 1.89
N TRP A 210 18.03 -5.62 1.62
CA TRP A 210 16.65 -6.01 1.90
C TRP A 210 16.30 -7.34 1.23
N ASN A 211 16.53 -7.46 -0.09
CA ASN A 211 16.19 -8.66 -0.85
C ASN A 211 16.93 -9.93 -0.39
N GLU A 212 18.08 -9.77 0.27
CA GLU A 212 18.86 -10.86 0.85
C GLU A 212 18.42 -11.24 2.28
N ASN A 213 17.77 -10.32 3.03
CA ASN A 213 17.59 -10.44 4.48
C ASN A 213 16.14 -10.27 4.97
N ALA A 214 15.20 -9.88 4.11
CA ALA A 214 13.79 -9.69 4.43
C ALA A 214 12.88 -10.28 3.36
N THR A 215 11.61 -10.47 3.73
CA THR A 215 10.56 -10.97 2.82
C THR A 215 9.33 -10.05 2.85
N PRO A 216 8.63 -9.88 1.72
CA PRO A 216 9.00 -10.36 0.38
C PRO A 216 10.14 -9.53 -0.24
N PRO A 217 10.81 -10.07 -1.28
CA PRO A 217 11.73 -9.26 -2.08
C PRO A 217 10.98 -8.12 -2.77
N ILE A 218 11.69 -7.04 -3.04
CA ILE A 218 11.17 -5.84 -3.70
C ILE A 218 11.96 -5.50 -4.95
N THR A 219 11.29 -4.82 -5.88
CA THR A 219 11.93 -4.12 -6.98
C THR A 219 11.57 -2.63 -6.97
N ALA A 220 12.55 -1.79 -7.28
CA ALA A 220 12.30 -0.43 -7.73
C ALA A 220 12.00 -0.42 -9.23
N ARG A 221 11.33 0.63 -9.69
CA ARG A 221 11.13 0.88 -11.12
C ARG A 221 11.54 2.29 -11.50
N SER A 222 11.92 2.44 -12.77
CA SER A 222 12.09 3.73 -13.40
C SER A 222 10.76 4.48 -13.50
N ARG A 223 10.82 5.78 -13.77
CA ARG A 223 9.64 6.60 -14.04
C ARG A 223 8.85 6.09 -15.24
N GLU A 224 9.52 5.61 -16.28
CA GLU A 224 8.89 5.10 -17.49
C GLU A 224 8.11 3.80 -17.22
N GLU A 225 8.73 2.84 -16.55
CA GLU A 225 8.06 1.60 -16.14
C GLU A 225 6.88 1.89 -15.21
N PHE A 226 7.04 2.81 -14.25
CA PHE A 226 5.95 3.21 -13.36
C PHE A 226 4.81 3.90 -14.10
N ALA A 227 5.11 4.77 -15.08
CA ALA A 227 4.12 5.45 -15.89
C ALA A 227 3.27 4.47 -16.72
N SER A 228 3.85 3.34 -17.15
CA SER A 228 3.14 2.30 -17.91
C SER A 228 2.00 1.63 -17.15
N PHE A 229 1.93 1.78 -15.82
CA PHE A 229 0.78 1.31 -15.02
C PHE A 229 -0.45 2.20 -15.18
N LEU A 230 -0.28 3.41 -15.73
CA LEU A 230 -1.28 4.47 -15.79
C LEU A 230 -1.88 4.62 -17.19
N ASP A 231 -1.56 3.71 -18.11
CA ASP A 231 -2.02 3.74 -19.50
C ASP A 231 -3.54 3.84 -19.59
N GLY A 232 -4.03 4.86 -20.31
CA GLY A 232 -5.46 5.12 -20.48
C GLY A 232 -6.15 5.82 -19.30
N LEU A 233 -5.40 6.26 -18.28
CA LEU A 233 -5.91 7.06 -17.17
C LEU A 233 -5.54 8.54 -17.31
N GLU A 234 -6.37 9.41 -16.75
CA GLU A 234 -6.13 10.85 -16.64
C GLU A 234 -5.38 11.15 -15.34
N LEU A 235 -4.11 11.55 -15.46
CA LEU A 235 -3.32 11.91 -14.28
C LEU A 235 -3.84 13.21 -13.65
N LEU A 236 -4.12 13.19 -12.35
CA LEU A 236 -4.43 14.41 -11.63
C LEU A 236 -3.14 15.20 -11.37
N ASP A 237 -3.20 16.52 -11.48
CA ASP A 237 -2.08 17.39 -11.13
C ASP A 237 -1.56 17.11 -9.70
N PRO A 238 -0.23 17.02 -9.50
CA PRO A 238 0.86 17.35 -10.43
C PRO A 238 1.39 16.17 -11.29
N GLY A 239 0.62 15.09 -11.46
CA GLY A 239 1.06 13.88 -12.15
C GLY A 239 1.99 13.01 -11.31
N ILE A 240 2.98 12.37 -11.94
CA ILE A 240 3.96 11.51 -11.27
C ILE A 240 5.06 12.38 -10.64
N VAL A 241 5.08 12.44 -9.31
CA VAL A 241 6.10 13.17 -8.53
C VAL A 241 6.61 12.30 -7.39
N SER A 242 7.63 12.76 -6.65
CA SER A 242 7.90 12.20 -5.31
C SER A 242 6.61 12.22 -4.48
N CYS A 243 6.27 11.13 -3.79
CA CYS A 243 5.03 11.06 -3.00
C CYS A 243 5.00 12.14 -1.91
N SER A 244 6.16 12.62 -1.45
CA SER A 244 6.28 13.77 -0.54
C SER A 244 5.81 15.10 -1.13
N ARG A 245 5.71 15.24 -2.46
CA ARG A 245 5.37 16.50 -3.16
C ARG A 245 3.97 16.53 -3.76
N TRP A 246 3.27 15.40 -3.84
CA TRP A 246 1.94 15.36 -4.43
C TRP A 246 0.96 16.21 -3.60
N ARG A 247 0.40 17.25 -4.21
CA ARG A 247 -0.56 18.22 -3.62
C ARG A 247 -0.21 18.68 -2.21
N THR A 248 1.05 19.06 -2.05
CA THR A 248 1.56 19.74 -0.88
C THR A 248 2.50 20.85 -1.33
N ASN A 249 3.22 21.47 -0.41
CA ASN A 249 4.23 22.47 -0.74
C ASN A 249 5.26 21.87 -1.73
N PRO A 250 5.47 22.46 -2.92
CA PRO A 250 6.43 21.94 -3.90
C PRO A 250 7.89 22.02 -3.41
N ARG A 251 8.15 22.75 -2.32
CA ARG A 251 9.47 22.83 -1.66
C ARG A 251 9.72 21.70 -0.67
N GLU A 252 8.77 20.80 -0.43
CA GLU A 252 9.03 19.60 0.36
C GLU A 252 10.21 18.81 -0.24
N PRO A 253 11.14 18.28 0.58
CA PRO A 253 12.21 17.40 0.08
C PRO A 253 11.65 16.19 -0.66
N GLU A 254 12.32 15.75 -1.71
CA GLU A 254 11.95 14.51 -2.41
C GLU A 254 12.38 13.29 -1.61
N VAL A 255 11.63 12.22 -1.76
CA VAL A 255 11.94 10.91 -1.22
C VAL A 255 11.99 9.90 -2.37
N ALA A 256 12.64 8.76 -2.16
CA ALA A 256 12.86 7.72 -3.16
C ALA A 256 11.61 6.88 -3.51
N GLN A 257 10.45 7.52 -3.61
CA GLN A 257 9.17 6.88 -3.86
C GLN A 257 8.29 7.81 -4.70
N PHE A 258 7.89 7.34 -5.88
CA PHE A 258 6.89 8.04 -6.68
C PHE A 258 5.51 7.95 -6.01
N GLY A 259 4.69 8.96 -6.26
CA GLY A 259 3.28 8.99 -5.91
C GLY A 259 2.47 9.62 -7.04
N VAL A 260 1.28 9.06 -7.30
CA VAL A 260 0.37 9.55 -8.34
C VAL A 260 -1.09 9.19 -7.99
N VAL A 261 -2.00 10.07 -8.40
CA VAL A 261 -3.43 9.81 -8.42
C VAL A 261 -3.91 10.02 -9.85
N ALA A 262 -4.63 9.05 -10.40
CA ALA A 262 -5.17 9.10 -11.75
C ALA A 262 -6.65 8.76 -11.74
N ARG A 263 -7.43 9.40 -12.62
CA ARG A 263 -8.85 9.17 -12.83
C ARG A 263 -9.04 8.27 -14.05
N LYS A 264 -9.97 7.33 -13.97
CA LYS A 264 -10.45 6.57 -15.13
C LYS A 264 -11.44 7.44 -15.92
N PRO A 265 -11.20 7.71 -17.21
CA PRO A 265 -12.10 8.50 -18.05
C PRO A 265 -13.53 7.99 -18.05
#